data_AF-A0A6I9P6G1-F1
#
_entry.id   AF-A0A6I9P6G1-F1
#
_cell.length_a   1.000
_cell.length_b   1.000
_cell.length_c   1.000
_cell.angle_alpha   90.00
_cell.angle_beta   90.00
_cell.angle_gamma   90.00
#
_symmetry.space_group_name_H-M   'P 1'
#
loop_
_entity.id
_entity.type
_entity.pdbx_description
1 polymer ?
#
loop_
_entity_poly.entity_id
_entity_poly.type
_entity_poly.pdbx_seq_one_letter_code
_entity_poly.pdbx_strand_id
1 'polypeptide(L)'
;MITYTNVSPTGIIERGGGSMQEGVGRLRGDAPPTGGLFSLSDALFFYQTGLESLVDDAVTQRFSSEELNSWNLLTRTNQNFRYISLRLTLFWGVGVFVRYGLLLPFRVTLAVIGLSWLVIGTVLVGLLPECSGKNWLSELVHLTCYRVCARGLSATILYHNKENRPQKGGICVANHTTPIDIVILANDGCYAMVGQVHGGLMGVLQRSMSRSCPHVWFERSEMKDRHTVTNRYD
;
A
#
# COMPACT_ATOMS: atom_id res chain seq x y z
N MET A 1 18.00 13.43 62.84
CA MET A 1 17.44 14.40 61.89
C MET A 1 17.69 13.86 60.48
N ILE A 2 16.73 13.10 59.95
CA ILE A 2 16.79 12.55 58.59
C ILE A 2 15.49 13.00 57.93
N THR A 3 15.61 13.93 57.00
CA THR A 3 14.51 14.52 56.25
C THR A 3 14.23 13.62 55.06
N TYR A 4 13.05 13.00 55.01
CA TYR A 4 12.59 12.26 53.83
C TYR A 4 11.96 13.23 52.85
N THR A 5 12.56 13.33 51.66
CA THR A 5 12.03 14.02 50.48
C THR A 5 10.88 13.20 49.89
N ASN A 6 9.69 13.79 49.78
CA ASN A 6 8.56 13.18 49.09
C ASN A 6 8.74 13.37 47.57
N VAL A 7 8.82 12.24 46.86
CA VAL A 7 9.00 12.16 45.41
C VAL A 7 7.69 12.56 44.72
N SER A 8 7.78 13.49 43.77
CA SER A 8 6.67 13.92 42.91
C SER A 8 6.25 12.78 41.96
N PRO A 9 4.94 12.52 41.74
CA PRO A 9 4.51 11.47 40.84
C PRO A 9 4.60 11.97 39.39
N THR A 10 5.72 11.69 38.74
CA THR A 10 5.88 11.82 37.28
C THR A 10 5.11 10.69 36.57
N GLY A 11 3.79 10.83 36.47
CA GLY A 11 2.93 9.97 35.65
C GLY A 11 2.26 10.80 34.56
N ILE A 12 2.19 10.25 33.34
CA ILE A 12 1.56 10.90 32.16
C ILE A 12 0.06 11.16 32.37
N ILE A 13 -0.57 10.49 33.34
CA ILE A 13 -1.99 10.62 33.64
C ILE A 13 -2.15 11.33 34.99
N GLU A 14 -2.57 12.59 34.97
CA GLU A 14 -3.07 13.29 36.14
C GLU A 14 -4.41 12.67 36.56
N ARG A 15 -4.42 11.93 37.66
CA ARG A 15 -5.68 11.46 38.26
C ARG A 15 -6.26 12.61 39.07
N GLY A 16 -7.15 13.40 38.45
CA GLY A 16 -7.95 14.39 39.15
C GLY A 16 -8.64 13.78 40.37
N GLY A 17 -8.49 14.40 41.54
CA GLY A 17 -8.87 13.83 42.85
C GLY A 17 -10.37 13.70 43.14
N GLY A 18 -11.25 13.81 42.14
CA GLY A 18 -12.70 13.64 42.28
C GLY A 18 -13.15 12.23 41.91
N SER A 19 -14.04 11.62 42.70
CA SER A 19 -14.58 10.31 42.34
C SER A 19 -15.49 10.42 41.11
N MET A 20 -15.33 9.52 40.13
CA MET A 20 -16.13 9.49 38.88
C MET A 20 -17.64 9.47 39.12
N GLN A 21 -18.05 8.93 40.28
CA GLN A 21 -19.43 8.83 40.75
C GLN A 21 -20.02 10.19 41.15
N GLU A 22 -19.19 11.10 41.66
CA GLU A 22 -19.56 12.48 42.00
C GLU A 22 -19.80 13.33 40.74
N GLY A 23 -19.00 13.12 39.70
CA GLY A 23 -19.12 13.83 38.42
C GLY A 23 -20.42 13.48 37.68
N VAL A 24 -20.74 12.17 37.61
CA VAL A 24 -22.02 11.68 37.08
C VAL A 24 -23.20 12.19 37.92
N GLY A 25 -23.04 12.20 39.25
CA GLY A 25 -24.06 12.69 40.18
C GLY A 25 -24.40 14.18 39.98
N ARG A 26 -23.39 15.03 39.74
CA ARG A 26 -23.59 16.47 39.50
C ARG A 26 -24.42 16.79 38.25
N LEU A 27 -24.26 16.02 37.17
CA LEU A 27 -25.03 16.22 35.94
C LEU A 27 -26.47 15.70 36.04
N ARG A 28 -26.74 14.79 36.99
CA ARG A 28 -28.07 14.23 37.23
C ARG A 28 -29.00 15.19 38.01
N GLY A 29 -28.44 16.22 38.65
CA GLY A 29 -29.18 17.12 39.56
C GLY A 29 -29.80 16.38 40.76
N ASP A 30 -30.79 16.99 41.44
CA ASP A 30 -31.49 16.44 42.63
C ASP A 30 -32.43 15.23 42.33
N ALA A 31 -32.34 14.60 41.16
CA ALA A 31 -33.20 13.48 40.80
C ALA A 31 -32.78 12.20 41.56
N PRO A 32 -33.67 11.58 42.37
CA PRO A 32 -33.30 10.43 43.20
C PRO A 32 -33.02 9.19 42.33
N PRO A 33 -32.16 8.26 42.80
CA PRO A 33 -31.78 7.09 42.03
C PRO A 33 -32.96 6.11 42.01
N THR A 34 -33.74 6.09 40.95
CA THR A 34 -34.58 4.93 40.64
C THR A 34 -33.69 3.77 40.21
N GLY A 35 -33.20 3.04 41.20
CA GLY A 35 -32.77 1.64 41.08
C GLY A 35 -31.50 1.36 40.27
N GLY A 36 -30.45 2.18 40.37
CA GLY A 36 -29.16 1.87 39.74
C GLY A 36 -29.19 1.75 38.21
N LEU A 37 -30.28 2.21 37.59
CA LEU A 37 -30.50 2.09 36.15
C LEU A 37 -29.69 3.16 35.40
N PHE A 38 -28.95 2.68 34.41
CA PHE A 38 -28.20 3.46 33.43
C PHE A 38 -29.11 4.48 32.75
N SER A 39 -28.68 5.75 32.72
CA SER A 39 -29.33 6.81 31.95
C SER A 39 -28.48 7.15 30.73
N LEU A 40 -29.12 7.46 29.59
CA LEU A 40 -28.40 7.91 28.39
C LEU A 40 -27.61 9.22 28.64
N SER A 41 -28.00 10.03 29.63
CA SER A 41 -27.24 11.19 30.08
C SER A 41 -25.85 10.85 30.62
N ASP A 42 -25.69 9.65 31.21
CA ASP A 42 -24.43 9.21 31.79
C ASP A 42 -23.42 8.91 30.68
N ALA A 43 -23.88 8.44 29.51
CA ALA A 43 -23.04 8.26 28.33
C ALA A 43 -22.53 9.59 27.77
N LEU A 44 -23.33 10.67 27.85
CA LEU A 44 -22.90 12.01 27.43
C LEU A 44 -21.80 12.57 28.33
N PHE A 45 -21.84 12.30 29.64
CA PHE A 45 -20.76 12.66 30.56
C PHE A 45 -19.43 12.01 30.15
N PHE A 46 -19.42 10.68 29.93
CA PHE A 46 -18.21 9.99 29.52
C PHE A 46 -17.70 10.44 28.14
N TYR A 47 -18.62 10.75 27.22
CA TYR A 47 -18.27 11.31 25.92
C TYR A 47 -17.63 12.70 26.04
N GLN A 48 -18.21 13.59 26.85
CA GLN A 48 -17.68 14.93 27.08
C GLN A 48 -16.32 14.89 27.79
N THR A 49 -16.20 14.13 28.88
CA THR A 49 -14.92 13.98 29.61
C THR A 49 -13.85 13.34 28.73
N GLY A 50 -14.22 12.36 27.89
CA GLY A 50 -13.32 11.77 26.90
C GLY A 50 -12.83 12.79 25.87
N LEU A 51 -13.72 13.62 25.33
CA LEU A 51 -13.36 14.70 24.41
C LEU A 51 -12.48 15.76 25.05
N GLU A 52 -12.81 16.22 26.26
CA GLU A 52 -11.99 17.19 27.01
C GLU A 52 -10.58 16.63 27.25
N SER A 53 -10.46 15.36 27.66
CA SER A 53 -9.16 14.71 27.85
C SER A 53 -8.34 14.52 26.56
N LEU A 54 -9.01 14.38 25.41
CA LEU A 54 -8.38 14.30 24.10
C LEU A 54 -7.91 15.68 23.60
N VAL A 55 -8.68 16.73 23.88
CA VAL A 55 -8.36 18.11 23.49
C VAL A 55 -7.20 18.66 24.34
N ASP A 56 -7.21 18.37 25.63
CA ASP A 56 -6.18 18.78 26.59
C ASP A 56 -4.98 17.82 26.64
N ASP A 57 -4.94 16.82 25.76
CA ASP A 57 -3.83 15.89 25.68
C ASP A 57 -2.53 16.63 25.31
N ALA A 58 -1.60 16.66 26.28
CA ALA A 58 -0.29 17.27 26.14
C ALA A 58 0.54 16.63 25.02
N VAL A 59 0.22 15.41 24.60
CA VAL A 59 0.90 14.75 23.47
C VAL A 59 0.40 15.34 22.14
N THR A 60 -0.92 15.41 21.93
CA THR A 60 -1.52 15.95 20.70
C THR A 60 -1.16 17.42 20.45
N GLN A 61 -1.14 18.24 21.50
CA GLN A 61 -0.71 19.65 21.40
C GLN A 61 0.74 19.80 20.94
N ARG A 62 1.65 18.87 21.31
CA ARG A 62 3.05 18.88 20.86
C ARG A 62 3.21 18.41 19.41
N PHE A 63 2.20 17.78 18.84
CA PHE A 63 2.09 17.46 17.42
C PHE A 63 1.32 18.51 16.62
N SER A 64 0.78 19.55 17.27
CA SER A 64 0.25 20.71 16.59
C SER A 64 1.40 21.42 15.88
N SER A 65 1.37 21.39 14.54
CA SER A 65 2.42 22.00 13.73
C SER A 65 2.34 23.52 13.81
N GLU A 66 3.41 24.17 14.23
CA GLU A 66 3.59 25.62 14.10
C GLU A 66 3.37 26.01 12.62
N GLU A 67 2.40 26.89 12.35
CA GLU A 67 2.21 27.43 11.01
C GLU A 67 3.38 28.37 10.71
N LEU A 68 4.35 27.89 9.93
CA LEU A 68 5.48 28.71 9.50
C LEU A 68 4.98 29.97 8.78
N ASN A 69 5.39 31.14 9.28
CA ASN A 69 5.11 32.46 8.68
C ASN A 69 5.65 32.60 7.24
N SER A 70 6.56 31.73 6.81
CA SER A 70 7.12 31.71 5.46
C SER A 70 6.84 30.39 4.76
N TRP A 71 6.43 30.49 3.49
CA TRP A 71 6.21 29.32 2.63
C TRP A 71 7.53 28.59 2.38
N ASN A 72 7.55 27.29 2.63
CA ASN A 72 8.65 26.41 2.23
C ASN A 72 8.14 25.25 1.35
N LEU A 73 9.05 24.62 0.60
CA LEU A 73 8.77 23.50 -0.29
C LEU A 73 8.27 22.23 0.41
N LEU A 74 8.24 22.20 1.75
CA LEU A 74 7.86 21.05 2.57
C LEU A 74 6.46 21.21 3.19
N THR A 75 5.82 22.37 3.05
CA THR A 75 4.50 22.62 3.63
C THR A 75 3.43 21.92 2.80
N ARG A 76 3.01 20.73 3.28
CA ARG A 76 2.14 19.81 2.53
C ARG A 76 0.68 20.29 2.39
N THR A 77 0.22 21.17 3.27
CA THR A 77 -1.19 21.58 3.38
C THR A 77 -1.34 22.95 4.05
N ASN A 78 -1.00 24.04 3.36
CA ASN A 78 -1.43 25.39 3.77
C ASN A 78 -2.46 25.90 2.76
N GLN A 79 -3.72 26.00 3.19
CA GLN A 79 -4.84 26.41 2.34
C GLN A 79 -4.93 27.93 2.12
N ASN A 80 -4.18 28.73 2.91
CA ASN A 80 -4.19 30.19 2.83
C ASN A 80 -3.32 30.73 1.70
N PHE A 81 -2.39 29.92 1.17
CA PHE A 81 -1.59 30.26 0.00
C PHE A 81 -2.27 29.86 -1.32
N ARG A 82 -3.53 30.31 -1.51
CA ARG A 82 -4.28 30.02 -2.74
C ARG A 82 -3.61 30.63 -3.98
N TYR A 83 -2.87 31.74 -3.81
CA TYR A 83 -2.14 32.44 -4.88
C TYR A 83 -0.87 33.13 -4.35
N ILE A 84 0.25 32.41 -4.24
CA ILE A 84 1.54 32.98 -3.77
C ILE A 84 2.08 34.04 -4.75
N SER A 85 2.08 33.75 -6.05
CA SER A 85 2.44 34.72 -7.10
C SER A 85 2.03 34.21 -8.48
N LEU A 86 1.67 35.11 -9.40
CA LEU A 86 1.34 34.77 -10.79
C LEU A 86 2.49 34.04 -11.49
N ARG A 87 3.74 34.41 -11.19
CA ARG A 87 4.96 33.75 -11.72
C ARG A 87 5.02 32.29 -11.29
N LEU A 88 4.77 31.98 -10.02
CA LEU A 88 4.79 30.61 -9.51
C LEU A 88 3.62 29.78 -10.08
N THR A 89 2.43 30.38 -10.21
CA THR A 89 1.27 29.73 -10.85
C THR A 89 1.55 29.38 -12.32
N LEU A 90 2.24 30.25 -13.06
CA LEU A 90 2.68 29.94 -14.43
C LEU A 90 3.64 28.73 -14.46
N PHE A 91 4.67 28.71 -13.62
CA PHE A 91 5.57 27.54 -13.54
C PHE A 91 4.86 26.26 -13.14
N TRP A 92 3.91 26.35 -12.20
CA TRP A 92 3.06 25.22 -11.82
C TRP A 92 2.22 24.74 -13.00
N GLY A 93 1.58 25.64 -13.75
CA GLY A 93 0.77 25.31 -14.92
C GLY A 93 1.58 24.65 -16.03
N VAL A 94 2.78 25.17 -16.32
CA VAL A 94 3.74 24.54 -17.24
C VAL A 94 4.14 23.14 -16.74
N GLY A 95 4.41 22.99 -15.44
CA GLY A 95 4.71 21.70 -14.83
C GLY A 95 3.58 20.67 -14.98
N VAL A 96 2.34 21.09 -14.76
CA VAL A 96 1.14 20.26 -14.99
C VAL A 96 1.04 19.88 -16.46
N PHE A 97 1.18 20.83 -17.39
CA PHE A 97 1.15 20.56 -18.82
C PHE A 97 2.21 19.55 -19.25
N VAL A 98 3.47 19.74 -18.82
CA VAL A 98 4.55 18.80 -19.16
C VAL A 98 4.28 17.42 -18.57
N ARG A 99 3.83 17.33 -17.30
CA ARG A 99 3.56 16.04 -16.65
C ARG A 99 2.43 15.27 -17.30
N TYR A 100 1.28 15.91 -17.52
CA TYR A 100 0.07 15.20 -17.96
C TYR A 100 -0.14 15.25 -19.47
N GLY A 101 0.38 16.27 -20.16
CA GLY A 101 0.28 16.43 -21.60
C GLY A 101 1.40 15.74 -22.39
N LEU A 102 2.60 15.59 -21.81
CA LEU A 102 3.75 14.99 -22.50
C LEU A 102 4.26 13.72 -21.82
N LEU A 103 4.61 13.78 -20.54
CA LEU A 103 5.25 12.66 -19.84
C LEU A 103 4.30 11.48 -19.60
N LEU A 104 3.07 11.74 -19.14
CA LEU A 104 2.07 10.69 -18.91
C LEU A 104 1.68 9.95 -20.19
N PRO A 105 1.29 10.60 -21.31
CA PRO A 105 0.94 9.87 -22.52
C PRO A 105 2.13 9.08 -23.07
N PHE A 106 3.35 9.64 -23.01
CA PHE A 106 4.56 8.90 -23.38
C PHE A 106 4.77 7.65 -22.51
N ARG A 107 4.51 7.72 -21.20
CA ARG A 107 4.57 6.55 -20.31
C ARG A 107 3.51 5.51 -20.64
N VAL A 108 2.29 5.95 -20.92
CA VAL A 108 1.18 5.07 -21.30
C VAL A 108 1.49 4.36 -22.61
N THR A 109 2.03 5.06 -23.62
CA THR A 109 2.39 4.42 -24.89
C THR A 109 3.51 3.39 -24.71
N LEU A 110 4.54 3.67 -23.90
CA LEU A 110 5.57 2.69 -23.58
C LEU A 110 5.01 1.46 -22.86
N ALA A 111 4.09 1.64 -21.91
CA ALA A 111 3.43 0.52 -21.22
C ALA A 111 2.59 -0.34 -22.19
N VAL A 112 1.83 0.30 -23.09
CA VAL A 112 1.04 -0.40 -24.12
C VAL A 112 1.94 -1.16 -25.09
N ILE A 113 3.04 -0.56 -25.54
CA ILE A 113 4.03 -1.22 -26.41
C ILE A 113 4.66 -2.42 -25.69
N GLY A 114 5.05 -2.25 -24.42
CA GLY A 114 5.64 -3.33 -23.64
C GLY A 114 4.69 -4.52 -23.43
N LEU A 115 3.43 -4.25 -23.11
CA LEU A 115 2.41 -5.28 -22.93
C LEU A 115 1.99 -5.96 -24.24
N SER A 116 1.86 -5.19 -25.32
CA SER A 116 1.51 -5.75 -26.64
C SER A 116 2.64 -6.62 -27.18
N TRP A 117 3.89 -6.16 -27.06
CA TRP A 117 5.07 -6.94 -27.46
C TRP A 117 5.21 -8.21 -26.61
N LEU A 118 4.85 -8.17 -25.32
CA LEU A 118 4.83 -9.35 -24.46
C LEU A 118 3.81 -10.37 -24.97
N VAL A 119 2.56 -9.95 -25.22
CA VAL A 119 1.50 -10.84 -25.73
C VAL A 119 1.86 -11.42 -27.10
N ILE A 120 2.32 -10.60 -28.03
CA ILE A 120 2.68 -11.05 -29.38
C ILE A 120 3.90 -11.97 -29.33
N GLY A 121 4.96 -11.55 -28.63
CA GLY A 121 6.21 -12.31 -28.55
C GLY A 121 6.03 -13.67 -27.89
N THR A 122 5.29 -13.76 -26.79
CA THR A 122 4.98 -15.03 -26.12
C THR A 122 4.14 -15.97 -26.99
N VAL A 123 3.18 -15.43 -27.75
CA VAL A 123 2.40 -16.20 -28.72
C VAL A 123 3.28 -16.73 -29.86
N LEU A 124 4.14 -15.87 -30.45
CA LEU A 124 5.04 -16.27 -31.53
C LEU A 124 6.04 -17.34 -31.07
N VAL A 125 6.64 -17.17 -29.88
CA VAL A 125 7.54 -18.17 -29.29
C VAL A 125 6.81 -19.48 -28.99
N GLY A 126 5.56 -19.41 -28.55
CA GLY A 126 4.73 -20.60 -28.31
C GLY A 126 4.42 -21.42 -29.56
N LEU A 127 4.44 -20.80 -30.75
CA LEU A 127 4.25 -21.49 -32.04
C LEU A 127 5.53 -22.19 -32.54
N LEU A 128 6.70 -21.87 -31.97
CA LEU A 128 7.97 -22.48 -32.38
C LEU A 128 8.13 -23.89 -31.79
N PRO A 129 8.76 -24.81 -32.56
CA PRO A 129 9.07 -26.16 -32.07
C PRO A 129 10.07 -26.12 -30.91
N GLU A 130 10.03 -27.12 -30.05
CA GLU A 130 10.93 -27.25 -28.90
C GLU A 130 12.38 -27.41 -29.36
N CYS A 131 13.15 -26.34 -29.27
CA CYS A 131 14.58 -26.32 -29.57
C CYS A 131 15.33 -25.47 -28.54
N SER A 132 16.64 -25.70 -28.39
CA SER A 132 17.45 -24.94 -27.43
C SER A 132 17.40 -23.42 -27.65
N GLY A 133 17.19 -22.98 -28.90
CA GLY A 133 17.03 -21.56 -29.25
C GLY A 133 15.70 -20.95 -28.81
N LYS A 134 14.63 -21.76 -28.67
CA LYS A 134 13.31 -21.30 -28.24
C LYS A 134 13.35 -20.74 -26.82
N ASN A 135 14.01 -21.45 -25.90
CA ASN A 135 14.13 -21.01 -24.50
C ASN A 135 14.90 -19.70 -24.37
N TRP A 136 16.02 -19.58 -25.09
CA TRP A 136 16.79 -18.34 -25.13
C TRP A 136 15.99 -17.18 -25.72
N LEU A 137 15.26 -17.42 -26.81
CA LEU A 137 14.40 -16.40 -27.43
C LEU A 137 13.24 -16.02 -26.50
N SER A 138 12.63 -16.98 -25.82
CA SER A 138 11.60 -16.75 -24.80
C SER A 138 12.11 -15.81 -23.71
N GLU A 139 13.28 -16.13 -23.15
CA GLU A 139 13.92 -15.33 -22.11
C GLU A 139 14.22 -13.91 -22.59
N LEU A 140 14.79 -13.78 -23.79
CA LEU A 140 15.08 -12.47 -24.40
C LEU A 140 13.82 -11.62 -24.60
N VAL A 141 12.74 -12.23 -25.11
CA VAL A 141 11.45 -11.55 -25.34
C VAL A 141 10.88 -11.06 -24.02
N HIS A 142 10.76 -11.93 -23.01
CA HIS A 142 10.21 -11.55 -21.71
C HIS A 142 11.04 -10.45 -21.03
N LEU A 143 12.36 -10.61 -20.93
CA LEU A 143 13.24 -9.61 -20.33
C LEU A 143 13.10 -8.24 -21.02
N THR A 144 13.07 -8.24 -22.35
CA THR A 144 12.91 -6.99 -23.11
C THR A 144 11.56 -6.34 -22.82
N CYS A 145 10.47 -7.11 -22.82
CA CYS A 145 9.13 -6.60 -22.53
C CYS A 145 9.03 -6.04 -21.11
N TYR A 146 9.50 -6.78 -20.10
CA TYR A 146 9.44 -6.35 -18.70
C TYR A 146 10.30 -5.11 -18.46
N ARG A 147 11.46 -4.98 -19.12
CA ARG A 147 12.29 -3.77 -19.10
C ARG A 147 11.59 -2.56 -19.73
N VAL A 148 10.87 -2.75 -20.85
CA VAL A 148 10.07 -1.69 -21.47
C VAL A 148 8.92 -1.29 -20.54
N CYS A 149 8.21 -2.26 -19.95
CA CYS A 149 7.12 -2.00 -19.01
C CYS A 149 7.61 -1.24 -17.76
N ALA A 150 8.73 -1.64 -17.17
CA ALA A 150 9.32 -0.96 -16.01
C ALA A 150 9.70 0.49 -16.33
N ARG A 151 10.24 0.75 -17.53
CA ARG A 151 10.52 2.12 -18.01
C ARG A 151 9.24 2.92 -18.20
N GLY A 152 8.17 2.31 -18.72
CA GLY A 152 6.84 2.94 -18.81
C GLY A 152 6.31 3.37 -17.45
N LEU A 153 6.56 2.57 -16.40
CA LEU A 153 6.23 2.90 -15.01
C LEU A 153 7.21 3.89 -14.35
N SER A 154 8.29 4.27 -15.05
CA SER A 154 9.40 5.05 -14.48
C SER A 154 9.99 4.41 -13.22
N ALA A 155 10.02 3.07 -13.20
CA ALA A 155 10.60 2.31 -12.11
C ALA A 155 12.13 2.35 -12.19
N THR A 156 12.78 2.80 -11.12
CA THR A 156 14.21 2.66 -10.92
C THR A 156 14.43 1.51 -9.94
N ILE A 157 14.90 0.37 -10.44
CA ILE A 157 15.02 -0.85 -9.65
C ILE A 157 16.47 -1.00 -9.16
N LEU A 158 16.65 -1.00 -7.84
CA LEU A 158 17.93 -1.26 -7.20
C LEU A 158 17.91 -2.65 -6.57
N TYR A 159 18.86 -3.50 -6.97
CA TYR A 159 19.03 -4.84 -6.42
C TYR A 159 20.16 -4.83 -5.39
N HIS A 160 19.85 -5.26 -4.17
CA HIS A 160 20.81 -5.50 -3.10
C HIS A 160 21.14 -6.99 -3.00
N ASN A 161 22.33 -7.32 -2.48
CA ASN A 161 22.79 -8.70 -2.24
C ASN A 161 22.60 -9.63 -3.45
N LYS A 162 23.19 -9.24 -4.59
CA LYS A 162 23.02 -9.92 -5.88
C LYS A 162 23.59 -11.34 -5.88
N GLU A 163 24.49 -11.65 -4.96
CA GLU A 163 25.04 -12.98 -4.70
C GLU A 163 23.98 -13.98 -4.21
N ASN A 164 22.90 -13.51 -3.58
CA ASN A 164 21.81 -14.35 -3.06
C ASN A 164 20.70 -14.57 -4.08
N ARG A 165 20.93 -14.24 -5.35
CA ARG A 165 19.94 -14.47 -6.41
C ARG A 165 19.65 -15.97 -6.55
N PRO A 166 18.38 -16.34 -6.80
CA PRO A 166 18.03 -17.73 -7.04
C PRO A 166 18.79 -18.25 -8.25
N GLN A 167 19.51 -19.36 -8.06
CA GLN A 167 20.18 -20.06 -9.15
C GLN A 167 19.15 -20.84 -9.99
N LYS A 168 19.57 -21.48 -11.09
CA LYS A 168 18.67 -22.29 -11.93
C LYS A 168 18.00 -23.37 -11.07
N GLY A 169 16.66 -23.36 -11.03
CA GLY A 169 15.86 -24.24 -10.18
C GLY A 169 15.58 -23.72 -8.76
N GLY A 170 16.13 -22.57 -8.39
CA GLY A 170 15.84 -21.88 -7.14
C GLY A 170 14.46 -21.22 -7.14
N ILE A 171 13.86 -21.09 -5.96
CA ILE A 171 12.54 -20.47 -5.77
C ILE A 171 12.74 -19.07 -5.20
N CYS A 172 12.18 -18.06 -5.87
CA CYS A 172 12.10 -16.71 -5.35
C CYS A 172 10.76 -16.52 -4.62
N VAL A 173 10.79 -16.02 -3.39
CA VAL A 173 9.61 -15.66 -2.62
C VAL A 173 9.67 -14.18 -2.31
N ALA A 174 8.62 -13.45 -2.66
CA ALA A 174 8.51 -12.02 -2.44
C ALA A 174 7.12 -11.68 -1.90
N ASN A 175 7.05 -10.62 -1.11
CA ASN A 175 5.76 -10.06 -0.69
C ASN A 175 5.02 -9.54 -1.91
N HIS A 176 3.71 -9.77 -1.95
CA HIS A 176 2.85 -9.35 -3.06
C HIS A 176 2.01 -8.14 -2.66
N THR A 177 2.19 -7.03 -3.37
CA THR A 177 1.39 -5.80 -3.25
C THR A 177 0.45 -5.69 -4.45
N THR A 178 0.96 -5.86 -5.67
CA THR A 178 0.18 -5.68 -6.91
C THR A 178 0.73 -6.55 -8.04
N PRO A 179 -0.03 -6.75 -9.14
CA PRO A 179 0.49 -7.45 -10.32
C PRO A 179 1.77 -6.83 -10.94
N ILE A 180 2.07 -5.56 -10.62
CA ILE A 180 3.29 -4.86 -11.07
C ILE A 180 4.55 -5.51 -10.48
N ASP A 181 4.44 -6.21 -9.35
CA ASP A 181 5.57 -6.89 -8.70
C ASP A 181 6.27 -7.86 -9.67
N ILE A 182 5.49 -8.49 -10.57
CA ILE A 182 6.01 -9.38 -11.62
C ILE A 182 6.94 -8.60 -12.57
N VAL A 183 6.53 -7.41 -13.01
CA VAL A 183 7.33 -6.57 -13.93
C VAL A 183 8.63 -6.11 -13.28
N ILE A 184 8.60 -5.87 -11.97
CA ILE A 184 9.78 -5.47 -11.18
C ILE A 184 10.72 -6.66 -11.01
N LEU A 185 10.22 -7.81 -10.54
CA LEU A 185 11.04 -9.00 -10.32
C LEU A 185 11.62 -9.54 -11.63
N ALA A 186 10.81 -9.57 -12.69
CA ALA A 186 11.20 -10.12 -13.99
C ALA A 186 12.11 -9.18 -14.82
N ASN A 187 12.60 -8.08 -14.24
CA ASN A 187 13.59 -7.22 -14.90
C ASN A 187 15.02 -7.79 -14.85
N ASP A 188 15.30 -8.61 -13.83
CA ASP A 188 16.63 -9.21 -13.60
C ASP A 188 16.77 -10.61 -14.22
N GLY A 189 15.68 -11.33 -14.34
CA GLY A 189 15.64 -12.70 -14.85
C GLY A 189 14.21 -13.16 -15.17
N CYS A 190 14.08 -14.24 -15.93
CA CYS A 190 12.77 -14.85 -16.17
C CYS A 190 12.41 -15.84 -15.07
N TYR A 191 11.24 -15.64 -14.46
CA TYR A 191 10.72 -16.48 -13.39
C TYR A 191 9.43 -17.17 -13.84
N ALA A 192 9.33 -18.48 -13.58
CA ALA A 192 8.03 -19.14 -13.58
C ALA A 192 7.21 -18.60 -12.40
N MET A 193 5.91 -18.41 -12.62
CA MET A 193 5.03 -17.75 -11.67
C MET A 193 3.95 -18.71 -11.25
N VAL A 194 3.56 -18.57 -9.98
CA VAL A 194 2.42 -19.27 -9.41
C VAL A 194 1.43 -18.21 -8.98
N GLY A 195 0.19 -18.32 -9.44
CA GLY A 195 -0.83 -17.34 -9.11
C GLY A 195 -2.23 -17.83 -9.36
N GLN A 196 -3.18 -16.94 -9.16
CA GLN A 196 -4.58 -17.24 -9.43
C GLN A 196 -4.95 -16.85 -10.87
N VAL A 197 -5.82 -17.64 -11.50
CA VAL A 197 -6.43 -17.27 -12.79
C VAL A 197 -7.29 -16.02 -12.61
N HIS A 198 -7.09 -15.04 -13.49
CA HIS A 198 -7.88 -13.82 -13.58
C HIS A 198 -8.60 -13.75 -14.93
N GLY A 199 -9.76 -13.08 -14.96
CA GLY A 199 -10.48 -12.78 -16.20
C GLY A 199 -9.98 -11.51 -16.90
N GLY A 200 -10.66 -11.13 -17.98
CA GLY A 200 -10.41 -9.88 -18.70
C GLY A 200 -9.00 -9.76 -19.28
N LEU A 201 -8.45 -8.55 -19.27
CA LEU A 201 -7.10 -8.26 -19.81
C LEU A 201 -6.00 -9.06 -19.12
N MET A 202 -6.09 -9.23 -17.81
CA MET A 202 -5.11 -10.00 -17.05
C MET A 202 -5.12 -11.48 -17.46
N GLY A 203 -6.30 -12.05 -17.72
CA GLY A 203 -6.43 -13.42 -18.22
C GLY A 203 -5.80 -13.62 -19.61
N VAL A 204 -5.92 -12.63 -20.50
CA VAL A 204 -5.23 -12.65 -21.81
C VAL A 204 -3.72 -12.66 -21.59
N LEU A 205 -3.21 -11.79 -20.72
CA LEU A 205 -1.78 -11.73 -20.41
C LEU A 205 -1.27 -13.05 -19.82
N GLN A 206 -1.97 -13.60 -18.82
CA GLN A 206 -1.64 -14.87 -18.19
C GLN A 206 -1.59 -16.03 -19.19
N ARG A 207 -2.64 -16.15 -20.03
CA ARG A 207 -2.72 -17.19 -21.06
C ARG A 207 -1.63 -17.06 -22.11
N SER A 208 -1.26 -15.83 -22.50
CA SER A 208 -0.15 -15.59 -23.41
C SER A 208 1.19 -15.99 -22.80
N MET A 209 1.48 -15.57 -21.57
CA MET A 209 2.73 -15.92 -20.87
C MET A 209 2.90 -17.45 -20.69
N SER A 210 1.81 -18.17 -20.40
CA SER A 210 1.81 -19.64 -20.29
C SER A 210 2.18 -20.39 -21.57
N ARG A 211 2.17 -19.74 -22.74
CA ARG A 211 2.58 -20.38 -24.00
C ARG A 211 4.09 -20.49 -24.17
N SER A 212 4.83 -19.66 -23.45
CA SER A 212 6.28 -19.48 -23.62
C SER A 212 7.09 -19.84 -22.38
N CYS A 213 6.45 -19.84 -21.20
CA CYS A 213 7.05 -20.25 -19.93
C CYS A 213 6.05 -21.09 -19.12
N PRO A 214 6.51 -22.06 -18.32
CA PRO A 214 5.66 -22.96 -17.54
C PRO A 214 5.14 -22.27 -16.26
N HIS A 215 4.20 -21.34 -16.41
CA HIS A 215 3.49 -20.72 -15.29
C HIS A 215 2.37 -21.62 -14.79
N VAL A 216 2.17 -21.65 -13.47
CA VAL A 216 1.11 -22.42 -12.80
C VAL A 216 0.02 -21.46 -12.35
N TRP A 217 -1.21 -21.66 -12.82
CA TRP A 217 -2.35 -20.84 -12.45
C TRP A 217 -3.43 -21.70 -11.80
N PHE A 218 -3.89 -21.27 -10.63
CA PHE A 218 -4.95 -21.95 -9.87
C PHE A 218 -6.30 -21.25 -10.03
N GLU A 219 -7.37 -22.03 -10.13
CA GLU A 219 -8.74 -21.51 -10.17
C GLU A 219 -9.30 -21.40 -8.73
N ARG A 220 -9.91 -20.26 -8.38
CA ARG A 220 -10.54 -20.08 -7.06
C ARG A 220 -11.68 -21.07 -6.80
N SER A 221 -12.36 -21.50 -7.86
CA SER A 221 -13.45 -22.48 -7.85
C SER A 221 -13.00 -23.89 -7.48
N GLU A 222 -11.75 -24.25 -7.83
CA GLU A 222 -11.18 -25.56 -7.55
C GLU A 222 -10.64 -25.71 -6.11
N MET A 223 -10.74 -24.68 -5.25
CA MET A 223 -10.44 -24.84 -3.82
C MET A 223 -11.37 -25.86 -3.12
N LYS A 224 -12.50 -26.21 -3.75
CA LYS A 224 -13.39 -27.30 -3.31
C LYS A 224 -12.86 -28.71 -3.57
N ASP A 225 -11.78 -28.86 -4.35
CA ASP A 225 -11.20 -30.18 -4.65
C ASP A 225 -10.45 -30.79 -3.45
N ARG A 226 -10.30 -30.03 -2.34
CA ARG A 226 -9.93 -30.59 -1.04
C ARG A 226 -10.87 -31.71 -0.60
N HIS A 227 -12.16 -31.63 -0.96
CA HIS A 227 -13.15 -32.68 -0.65
C HIS A 227 -12.94 -33.95 -1.46
N THR A 228 -12.47 -33.83 -2.71
CA THR A 228 -12.17 -34.98 -3.58
C THR A 228 -10.92 -35.74 -3.10
N VAL A 229 -9.96 -35.04 -2.50
CA VAL A 229 -8.77 -35.67 -1.88
C VAL A 229 -9.10 -36.31 -0.52
N THR A 230 -10.07 -35.77 0.24
CA THR A 230 -10.52 -36.40 1.50
C THR A 230 -11.31 -37.68 1.22
N ASN A 231 -12.17 -37.71 0.19
CA ASN A 231 -12.94 -38.89 -0.19
C ASN A 231 -12.12 -40.03 -0.84
N ARG A 232 -10.80 -39.88 -1.00
CA ARG A 232 -9.92 -40.98 -1.44
C ARG A 232 -9.41 -41.85 -0.29
N TYR A 233 -9.66 -41.43 0.95
CA TYR A 233 -9.22 -42.12 2.17
C TYR A 233 -10.38 -42.61 3.05
N ASP A 234 -11.62 -42.50 2.56
CA ASP A 234 -12.81 -43.22 3.08
C ASP A 234 -13.20 -44.33 2.09
#